data_AF-A0A651GYQ2-F1
#
_entry.id   AF-A0A651GYQ2-F1
#
_cell.length_a   1.000
_cell.length_b   1.000
_cell.length_c   1.000
_cell.angle_alpha   90.00
_cell.angle_beta   90.00
_cell.angle_gamma   90.00
#
_symmetry.space_group_name_H-M   'P 1'
#
loop_
_entity.id
_entity.type
_entity.pdbx_description
1 polymer ?
#
loop_
_entity_poly.entity_id
_entity_poly.type
_entity_poly.pdbx_seq_one_letter_code
_entity_poly.pdbx_strand_id
1 'polypeptide(L)'
;MTFAPFAMIPMLAFKDEIAYTGPIDFTKEKKGALREWVDAIIFAVVAATIIRVFFIEAFTIPTPSMEKSMLVGDYLFVSKVSYGARSPMTPIAFPFAHHTMPLINTKSYVEWQKLPYFRLPGFGSVERFDATVFNYPEGDTVALNFQNQSYYQLLRDHGRKNVWNPNYKMPQVVDGRRGYIPMGEIQVRPIDKRENYIKRCIGLPGETLEIVDREVWIDGKMIDNPEKTQFLYDVYTNGALNTRMLKKQFDINPDDLFELKKGEQYAVFMSSDVAAEVKQFSNVNEVIPRNEKKREANIDGKVRPIFPNHPDYNWTADNFGPLWIPKAGKTVDLDEYNLPLYERAIGYYEGNDLELRNGKIYINGEESTRYTFEQDYYFMMGDNRHNSADSRFWGFVPNDHIVGKAVFIWYSRDPYEGTRWKRIFSLVD
;
A
#
# COMPACT_ATOMS: atom_id res chain seq x y z
N MET A 1 19.81 -1.62 42.89
CA MET A 1 18.55 -1.01 43.39
C MET A 1 17.37 -2.00 43.45
N THR A 2 17.47 -3.21 42.93
CA THR A 2 16.36 -4.17 42.82
C THR A 2 15.90 -4.80 44.15
N PHE A 3 16.75 -4.79 45.18
CA PHE A 3 16.43 -5.37 46.50
C PHE A 3 16.05 -4.35 47.57
N ALA A 4 16.14 -3.05 47.28
CA ALA A 4 15.80 -1.99 48.23
C ALA A 4 14.35 -2.09 48.76
N PRO A 5 13.32 -2.43 47.95
CA PRO A 5 11.96 -2.58 48.46
C PRO A 5 11.82 -3.72 49.48
N PHE A 6 12.52 -4.83 49.29
CA PHE A 6 12.43 -6.01 50.14
C PHE A 6 13.11 -5.84 51.51
N ALA A 7 14.04 -4.90 51.64
CA ALA A 7 14.63 -4.52 52.93
C ALA A 7 13.89 -3.34 53.58
N MET A 8 13.45 -2.36 52.78
CA MET A 8 12.78 -1.16 53.27
C MET A 8 11.37 -1.43 53.80
N ILE A 9 10.59 -2.30 53.15
CA ILE A 9 9.21 -2.58 53.54
C ILE A 9 9.13 -3.26 54.92
N PRO A 10 9.94 -4.29 55.23
CA PRO A 10 10.00 -4.82 56.59
C PRO A 10 10.50 -3.79 57.61
N MET A 11 11.52 -3.00 57.29
CA MET A 11 12.03 -1.95 58.19
C MET A 11 10.99 -0.89 58.53
N LEU A 12 10.13 -0.53 57.58
CA LEU A 12 9.00 0.38 57.81
C LEU A 12 7.88 -0.29 58.62
N ALA A 13 7.64 -1.58 58.42
CA ALA A 13 6.60 -2.33 59.14
C ALA A 13 6.89 -2.51 60.65
N PHE A 14 8.16 -2.44 61.07
CA PHE A 14 8.57 -2.57 62.48
C PHE A 14 8.88 -1.24 63.17
N LYS A 15 8.58 -0.09 62.55
CA LYS A 15 8.65 1.20 63.23
C LYS A 15 7.36 1.43 64.01
N ASP A 16 7.47 1.54 65.34
CA ASP A 16 6.34 1.81 66.25
C ASP A 16 5.59 3.12 65.95
N GLU A 17 6.21 4.02 65.18
CA GLU A 17 5.65 5.29 64.73
C GLU A 17 4.64 5.14 63.56
N ILE A 18 4.61 3.99 62.90
CA ILE A 18 3.83 3.75 61.68
C ILE A 18 2.64 2.84 62.01
N ALA A 19 1.53 3.44 62.43
CA ALA A 19 0.28 2.72 62.64
C ALA A 19 -0.39 2.37 61.30
N TYR A 20 -0.67 1.08 61.07
CA TYR A 20 -1.48 0.65 59.94
C TYR A 20 -2.93 1.14 60.11
N THR A 21 -3.35 2.11 59.29
CA THR A 21 -4.68 2.74 59.36
C THR A 21 -5.77 1.96 58.60
N GLY A 22 -5.47 0.74 58.14
CA GLY A 22 -6.33 -0.03 57.24
C GLY A 22 -6.13 0.35 55.77
N PRO A 23 -6.71 -0.41 54.81
CA PRO A 23 -6.75 0.03 53.43
C PRO A 23 -7.57 1.32 53.36
N ILE A 24 -7.00 2.36 52.75
CA ILE A 24 -7.72 3.62 52.50
C ILE A 24 -8.97 3.26 51.69
N ASP A 25 -10.14 3.44 52.31
CA ASP A 25 -11.43 3.12 51.71
C ASP A 25 -11.79 4.19 50.66
N PHE A 26 -11.26 4.02 49.45
CA PHE A 26 -11.58 4.88 48.30
C PHE A 26 -13.02 4.70 47.80
N THR A 27 -13.84 3.81 48.38
CA THR A 27 -15.24 3.63 47.96
C THR A 27 -16.14 4.79 48.40
N LYS A 28 -15.72 5.58 49.40
CA LYS A 28 -16.48 6.72 49.93
C LYS A 28 -16.19 8.04 49.24
N GLU A 29 -15.11 8.13 48.47
CA GLU A 29 -14.83 9.34 47.69
C GLU A 29 -15.61 9.29 46.37
N LYS A 30 -16.67 10.11 46.27
CA LYS A 30 -17.32 10.35 44.99
C LYS A 30 -16.29 10.94 44.03
N LYS A 31 -15.96 10.21 42.97
CA LYS A 31 -15.13 10.74 41.90
C LYS A 31 -15.80 12.02 41.39
N GLY A 32 -15.05 13.11 41.29
CA GLY A 32 -15.57 14.33 40.69
C GLY A 32 -16.01 14.05 39.25
N ALA A 33 -17.09 14.69 38.79
CA ALA A 33 -17.67 14.45 37.47
C ALA A 33 -16.61 14.55 36.34
N LEU A 34 -15.64 15.46 36.46
CA LEU A 34 -14.53 15.58 35.53
C LEU A 34 -13.67 14.31 35.46
N ARG A 35 -13.36 13.70 36.61
CA ARG A 35 -12.57 12.46 36.69
C ARG A 35 -13.32 11.30 36.08
N GLU A 36 -14.63 11.20 36.32
CA GLU A 36 -15.46 10.15 35.69
C GLU A 36 -15.49 10.27 34.17
N TRP A 37 -15.65 11.48 33.64
CA TRP A 37 -15.56 11.74 32.21
C TRP A 37 -14.18 11.41 31.63
N VAL A 38 -13.10 11.80 32.31
CA VAL A 38 -11.73 11.48 31.89
C VAL A 38 -11.48 9.97 31.90
N ASP A 39 -11.87 9.27 32.97
CA ASP A 39 -11.75 7.81 33.08
C ASP A 39 -12.52 7.12 31.93
N ALA A 40 -13.74 7.58 31.63
CA ALA A 40 -14.56 7.04 30.54
C ALA A 40 -13.92 7.27 29.15
N ILE A 41 -13.36 8.45 28.91
CA ILE A 41 -12.66 8.77 27.67
C ILE A 41 -11.40 7.90 27.53
N ILE A 42 -10.59 7.78 28.57
CA ILE A 42 -9.40 6.92 28.57
C ILE A 42 -9.78 5.49 28.25
N PHE A 43 -10.80 4.96 28.93
CA PHE A 43 -11.31 3.61 28.68
C PHE A 43 -11.76 3.43 27.23
N ALA A 44 -12.56 4.37 26.70
CA ALA A 44 -13.03 4.33 25.32
C ALA A 44 -11.88 4.36 24.32
N VAL A 45 -10.87 5.22 24.54
CA VAL A 45 -9.67 5.29 23.69
C VAL A 45 -8.88 3.99 23.72
N VAL A 46 -8.67 3.39 24.90
CA VAL A 46 -7.96 2.11 25.03
C VAL A 46 -8.73 0.99 24.31
N ALA A 47 -10.04 0.86 24.58
CA ALA A 47 -10.87 -0.15 23.93
C ALA A 47 -10.91 0.02 22.42
N ALA A 48 -11.13 1.24 21.92
CA ALA A 48 -11.11 1.55 20.49
C ALA A 48 -9.73 1.30 19.86
N THR A 49 -8.63 1.55 20.58
CA THR A 49 -7.28 1.24 20.12
C THR A 49 -7.07 -0.26 19.99
N ILE A 50 -7.50 -1.07 20.97
CA ILE A 50 -7.41 -2.54 20.90
C ILE A 50 -8.23 -3.06 19.72
N ILE A 51 -9.48 -2.59 19.57
CA ILE A 51 -10.34 -2.95 18.44
C ILE A 51 -9.66 -2.59 17.11
N ARG A 52 -9.10 -1.38 17.02
CA ARG A 52 -8.40 -0.90 15.82
C ARG A 52 -7.17 -1.73 15.49
N VAL A 53 -6.38 -2.10 16.49
CA VAL A 53 -5.13 -2.84 16.30
C VAL A 53 -5.41 -4.27 15.86
N PHE A 54 -6.38 -4.95 16.49
CA PHE A 54 -6.55 -6.40 16.33
C PHE A 54 -7.76 -6.85 15.50
N PHE A 55 -8.80 -6.04 15.35
CA PHE A 55 -10.06 -6.51 14.77
C PHE A 55 -10.37 -5.83 13.44
N ILE A 56 -10.53 -4.51 13.46
CA ILE A 56 -11.09 -3.77 12.33
C ILE A 56 -10.47 -2.39 12.23
N GLU A 57 -10.19 -1.92 11.02
CA GLU A 57 -9.72 -0.56 10.80
C GLU A 57 -10.50 0.10 9.67
N ALA A 58 -10.85 1.37 9.85
CA ALA A 58 -11.56 2.15 8.86
C ALA A 58 -10.57 2.87 7.94
N PHE A 59 -10.78 2.77 6.63
CA PHE A 59 -10.00 3.45 5.61
C PHE A 59 -10.89 4.23 4.66
N THR A 60 -10.35 5.27 4.03
CA THR A 60 -11.00 5.99 2.93
C THR A 60 -10.25 5.68 1.64
N ILE A 61 -10.95 5.56 0.51
CA ILE A 61 -10.35 5.39 -0.82
C ILE A 61 -10.08 6.77 -1.44
N PRO A 62 -8.81 7.18 -1.60
CA PRO A 62 -8.49 8.50 -2.12
C PRO A 62 -8.20 8.52 -3.63
N THR A 63 -7.99 7.36 -4.26
CA THR A 63 -7.56 7.25 -5.67
C THR A 63 -8.43 6.28 -6.46
N PRO A 64 -8.55 6.46 -7.80
CA PRO A 64 -9.36 5.61 -8.68
C PRO A 64 -8.68 4.27 -9.06
N SER A 65 -7.60 3.86 -8.38
CA SER A 65 -6.87 2.62 -8.73
C SER A 65 -7.70 1.33 -8.61
N MET A 66 -8.76 1.37 -7.80
CA MET A 66 -9.72 0.29 -7.59
C MET A 66 -11.11 0.63 -8.14
N GLU A 67 -11.19 1.61 -9.04
CA GLU A 67 -12.44 2.13 -9.57
C GLU A 67 -13.34 1.04 -10.16
N LYS A 68 -14.66 1.27 -10.13
CA LYS A 68 -15.76 0.31 -10.34
C LYS A 68 -15.98 -0.70 -9.21
N SER A 69 -14.94 -1.28 -8.63
CA SER A 69 -15.07 -2.11 -7.42
C SER A 69 -15.23 -1.22 -6.18
N MET A 70 -14.29 -0.30 -5.98
CA MET A 70 -14.21 0.64 -4.87
C MET A 70 -13.96 2.04 -5.40
N LEU A 71 -14.91 2.94 -5.16
CA LEU A 71 -14.90 4.28 -5.73
C LEU A 71 -14.16 5.26 -4.82
N VAL A 72 -13.58 6.32 -5.41
CA VAL A 72 -13.05 7.45 -4.65
C VAL A 72 -14.14 8.01 -3.73
N GLY A 73 -13.81 8.18 -2.45
CA GLY A 73 -14.75 8.59 -1.41
C GLY A 73 -15.55 7.46 -0.76
N ASP A 74 -15.26 6.19 -1.09
CA ASP A 74 -15.71 5.06 -0.28
C ASP A 74 -14.94 4.98 1.04
N TYR A 75 -15.66 4.69 2.11
CA TYR A 75 -15.13 4.43 3.43
C TYR A 75 -15.36 2.95 3.77
N LEU A 76 -14.26 2.25 3.97
CA LEU A 76 -14.21 0.80 4.09
C LEU A 76 -13.88 0.39 5.51
N PHE A 77 -14.43 -0.73 5.94
CA PHE A 77 -13.89 -1.51 7.04
C PHE A 77 -13.01 -2.63 6.51
N VAL A 78 -11.82 -2.72 7.09
CA VAL A 78 -10.84 -3.77 6.84
C VAL A 78 -10.81 -4.72 8.02
N SER A 79 -11.10 -5.98 7.75
CA SER A 79 -11.03 -7.07 8.72
C SER A 79 -9.60 -7.58 8.85
N LYS A 80 -8.99 -7.33 10.02
CA LYS A 80 -7.64 -7.84 10.36
C LYS A 80 -7.66 -9.31 10.76
N VAL A 81 -8.79 -9.77 11.29
CA VAL A 81 -8.98 -11.18 11.69
C VAL A 81 -9.11 -12.12 10.49
N SER A 82 -9.46 -11.62 9.30
CA SER A 82 -9.55 -12.45 8.09
C SER A 82 -8.24 -13.20 7.82
N TYR A 83 -7.11 -12.48 7.85
CA TYR A 83 -5.78 -13.05 7.64
C TYR A 83 -4.99 -13.20 8.94
N GLY A 84 -5.61 -12.91 10.08
CA GLY A 84 -4.93 -12.88 11.38
C GLY A 84 -4.26 -11.54 11.65
N ALA A 85 -4.52 -10.99 12.84
CA ALA A 85 -3.98 -9.70 13.23
C ALA A 85 -2.49 -9.79 13.51
N ARG A 86 -1.73 -8.85 12.96
CA ARG A 86 -0.30 -8.70 13.26
C ARG A 86 -0.07 -7.89 14.53
N SER A 87 1.06 -8.15 15.17
CA SER A 87 1.57 -7.36 16.29
C SER A 87 1.87 -5.92 15.87
N PRO A 88 1.58 -4.91 16.72
CA PRO A 88 2.07 -3.55 16.49
C PRO A 88 3.60 -3.52 16.69
N MET A 89 4.34 -3.40 15.59
CA MET A 89 5.82 -3.29 15.61
C MET A 89 6.28 -2.00 16.30
N THR A 90 5.46 -0.96 16.24
CA THR A 90 5.67 0.33 16.93
C THR A 90 4.58 0.54 18.00
N PRO A 91 4.70 -0.09 19.19
CA PRO A 91 3.62 -0.14 20.18
C PRO A 91 3.30 1.21 20.82
N ILE A 92 4.26 2.12 20.91
CA ILE A 92 4.08 3.44 21.49
C ILE A 92 3.81 4.44 20.36
N ALA A 93 2.53 4.66 20.10
CA ALA A 93 2.05 5.63 19.12
C ALA A 93 0.85 6.41 19.67
N PHE A 94 0.68 7.64 19.19
CA PHE A 94 -0.47 8.46 19.51
C PHE A 94 -1.73 7.82 18.93
N PRO A 95 -2.78 7.60 19.74
CA PRO A 95 -4.01 6.98 19.26
C PRO A 95 -4.57 7.69 18.05
N PHE A 96 -5.00 6.90 17.08
CA PHE A 96 -5.63 7.33 15.84
C PHE A 96 -4.78 8.11 14.83
N ALA A 97 -3.53 8.44 15.13
CA ALA A 97 -2.60 9.07 14.20
C ALA A 97 -1.70 8.02 13.52
N HIS A 98 -1.67 7.98 12.19
CA HIS A 98 -0.97 6.93 11.45
C HIS A 98 0.56 7.06 11.55
N HIS A 99 1.14 8.08 10.91
CA HIS A 99 2.60 8.34 10.94
C HIS A 99 2.98 9.75 11.45
N THR A 100 2.07 10.72 11.33
CA THR A 100 2.32 12.13 11.67
C THR A 100 1.24 12.64 12.63
N MET A 101 1.66 13.42 13.61
CA MET A 101 0.79 14.09 14.57
C MET A 101 -0.11 15.12 13.88
N PRO A 102 -1.41 15.16 14.20
CA PRO A 102 -2.25 16.26 13.74
C PRO A 102 -1.70 17.59 14.29
N LEU A 103 -1.79 18.65 13.50
CA LEU A 103 -1.45 20.05 13.82
C LEU A 103 0.04 20.40 13.93
N ILE A 104 0.89 19.54 14.50
CA ILE A 104 2.30 19.85 14.77
C ILE A 104 3.30 19.20 13.80
N ASN A 105 2.82 18.41 12.84
CA ASN A 105 3.61 17.80 11.75
C ASN A 105 4.87 17.02 12.18
N THR A 106 4.87 16.45 13.38
CA THR A 106 5.94 15.57 13.91
C THR A 106 5.54 14.09 13.84
N LYS A 107 6.46 13.14 14.05
CA LYS A 107 6.12 11.71 14.08
C LYS A 107 5.04 11.42 15.13
N SER A 108 4.03 10.62 14.78
CA SER A 108 2.98 10.19 15.72
C SER A 108 3.41 9.03 16.63
N TYR A 109 4.66 8.60 16.56
CA TYR A 109 5.17 7.43 17.25
C TYR A 109 6.61 7.64 17.70
N VAL A 110 7.04 6.86 18.68
CA VAL A 110 8.42 6.83 19.14
C VAL A 110 9.06 5.50 18.77
N GLU A 111 10.34 5.53 18.43
CA GLU A 111 11.09 4.34 18.00
C GLU A 111 11.91 3.71 19.13
N TRP A 112 11.68 4.10 20.39
CA TRP A 112 12.42 3.59 21.55
C TRP A 112 12.25 2.08 21.72
N GLN A 113 11.06 1.56 21.45
CA GLN A 113 10.76 0.12 21.53
C GLN A 113 10.20 -0.34 20.19
N LYS A 114 10.85 -1.36 19.61
CA LYS A 114 10.38 -2.05 18.40
C LYS A 114 10.10 -3.50 18.76
N LEU A 115 8.89 -3.96 18.48
CA LEU A 115 8.51 -5.36 18.71
C LEU A 115 8.79 -6.17 17.44
N PRO A 116 9.25 -7.44 17.58
CA PRO A 116 9.37 -8.33 16.44
C PRO A 116 8.00 -8.58 15.83
N TYR A 117 7.99 -8.83 14.52
CA TYR A 117 6.78 -9.21 13.83
C TYR A 117 6.31 -10.59 14.32
N PHE A 118 5.01 -10.67 14.63
CA PHE A 118 4.28 -11.92 14.72
C PHE A 118 2.86 -11.69 14.26
N ARG A 119 2.21 -12.75 13.80
CA ARG A 119 0.82 -12.73 13.33
C ARG A 119 0.02 -13.77 14.10
N LEU A 120 -1.12 -13.36 14.64
CA LEU A 120 -2.08 -14.26 15.26
C LEU A 120 -2.75 -15.13 14.18
N PRO A 121 -3.24 -16.33 14.50
CA PRO A 121 -4.06 -17.11 13.58
C PRO A 121 -5.25 -16.29 13.05
N GLY A 122 -5.48 -16.36 11.74
CA GLY A 122 -6.64 -15.77 11.07
C GLY A 122 -7.74 -16.79 10.81
N PHE A 123 -8.88 -16.32 10.29
CA PHE A 123 -9.93 -17.21 9.77
C PHE A 123 -9.60 -17.81 8.40
N GLY A 124 -8.60 -17.28 7.71
CA GLY A 124 -8.10 -17.79 6.44
C GLY A 124 -6.74 -17.17 6.07
N SER A 125 -6.32 -17.40 4.83
CA SER A 125 -5.15 -16.79 4.20
C SER A 125 -5.58 -15.78 3.14
N VAL A 126 -4.63 -15.02 2.59
CA VAL A 126 -4.89 -14.20 1.41
C VAL A 126 -5.22 -15.14 0.24
N GLU A 127 -6.35 -14.89 -0.41
CA GLU A 127 -6.78 -15.63 -1.59
C GLU A 127 -6.69 -14.76 -2.85
N ARG A 128 -6.64 -15.40 -4.02
CA ARG A 128 -6.66 -14.68 -5.29
C ARG A 128 -7.95 -13.87 -5.39
N PHE A 129 -7.83 -12.66 -5.90
CA PHE A 129 -8.84 -11.63 -6.06
C PHE A 129 -9.32 -10.97 -4.77
N ASP A 130 -8.75 -11.32 -3.61
CA ASP A 130 -9.07 -10.59 -2.39
C ASP A 130 -8.65 -9.13 -2.48
N ALA A 131 -9.58 -8.23 -2.16
CA ALA A 131 -9.32 -6.82 -1.90
C ALA A 131 -8.49 -6.68 -0.62
N THR A 132 -7.18 -6.63 -0.77
CA THR A 132 -6.23 -6.72 0.32
C THR A 132 -5.61 -5.37 0.63
N VAL A 133 -5.64 -5.00 1.90
CA VAL A 133 -4.96 -3.81 2.41
C VAL A 133 -3.60 -4.22 2.96
N PHE A 134 -2.57 -3.46 2.58
CA PHE A 134 -1.19 -3.72 2.96
C PHE A 134 -0.40 -2.40 3.07
N ASN A 135 0.71 -2.43 3.79
CA ASN A 135 1.64 -1.32 3.84
C ASN A 135 2.46 -1.22 2.55
N TYR A 136 2.62 -0.02 2.02
CA TYR A 136 3.33 0.22 0.78
C TYR A 136 4.79 -0.27 0.86
N PRO A 137 5.22 -1.23 0.01
CA PRO A 137 6.53 -1.87 0.18
C PRO A 137 7.75 -0.95 -0.04
N GLU A 138 7.63 0.08 -0.87
CA GLU A 138 8.66 1.12 -1.06
C GLU A 138 8.44 2.36 -0.16
N GLY A 139 7.50 2.29 0.80
CA GLY A 139 7.22 3.36 1.76
C GLY A 139 8.13 3.36 2.99
N ASP A 140 9.20 2.57 2.98
CA ASP A 140 10.20 2.47 4.05
C ASP A 140 11.05 3.73 4.18
N THR A 141 11.33 4.41 3.07
CA THR A 141 12.04 5.68 3.04
C THR A 141 11.22 6.70 2.27
N VAL A 142 11.05 7.90 2.82
CA VAL A 142 10.28 8.98 2.21
C VAL A 142 11.05 10.28 2.20
N ALA A 143 10.87 11.07 1.14
CA ALA A 143 11.23 12.48 1.10
C ALA A 143 9.98 13.28 1.48
N LEU A 144 10.00 14.01 2.61
CA LEU A 144 8.77 14.58 3.20
C LEU A 144 8.00 15.51 2.26
N ASN A 145 8.68 16.17 1.32
CA ASN A 145 8.03 17.07 0.37
C ASN A 145 7.53 16.37 -0.91
N PHE A 146 7.97 15.13 -1.18
CA PHE A 146 7.64 14.35 -2.38
C PHE A 146 7.22 12.93 -2.02
N GLN A 147 6.13 12.81 -1.25
CA GLN A 147 5.60 11.51 -0.80
C GLN A 147 4.69 10.84 -1.83
N ASN A 148 4.38 11.51 -2.94
CA ASN A 148 3.61 10.96 -4.07
C ASN A 148 4.47 10.08 -5.00
N GLN A 149 5.78 10.06 -4.80
CA GLN A 149 6.74 9.21 -5.51
C GLN A 149 7.55 8.42 -4.48
N SER A 150 7.99 7.22 -4.83
CA SER A 150 8.87 6.47 -3.93
C SER A 150 10.26 7.11 -3.89
N TYR A 151 10.92 6.98 -2.75
CA TYR A 151 12.30 7.43 -2.59
C TYR A 151 13.23 6.77 -3.63
N TYR A 152 12.99 5.51 -3.97
CA TYR A 152 13.78 4.78 -4.98
C TYR A 152 13.57 5.33 -6.39
N GLN A 153 12.35 5.72 -6.73
CA GLN A 153 12.10 6.42 -7.99
C GLN A 153 12.84 7.76 -8.02
N LEU A 154 12.80 8.55 -6.94
CA LEU A 154 13.57 9.80 -6.87
C LEU A 154 15.07 9.58 -7.06
N LEU A 155 15.62 8.49 -6.52
CA LEU A 155 17.01 8.13 -6.74
C LEU A 155 17.33 7.80 -8.19
N ARG A 156 16.44 7.08 -8.89
CA ARG A 156 16.61 6.75 -10.31
C ARG A 156 16.51 8.00 -11.19
N ASP A 157 15.53 8.86 -10.92
CA ASP A 157 15.21 10.01 -11.76
C ASP A 157 16.19 11.19 -11.56
N HIS A 158 16.66 11.39 -10.32
CA HIS A 158 17.47 12.56 -9.96
C HIS A 158 18.88 12.23 -9.48
N GLY A 159 19.16 10.98 -9.13
CA GLY A 159 20.44 10.55 -8.56
C GLY A 159 20.56 10.88 -7.07
N ARG A 160 21.20 9.97 -6.33
CA ARG A 160 21.39 10.08 -4.86
C ARG A 160 21.98 11.42 -4.43
N LYS A 161 22.99 11.93 -5.15
CA LYS A 161 23.66 13.20 -4.83
C LYS A 161 22.67 14.37 -4.81
N ASN A 162 21.69 14.39 -5.71
CA ASN A 162 20.69 15.45 -5.77
C ASN A 162 19.59 15.24 -4.72
N VAL A 163 19.11 14.00 -4.54
CA VAL A 163 18.09 13.68 -3.54
C VAL A 163 18.53 14.06 -2.12
N TRP A 164 19.81 13.87 -1.80
CA TRP A 164 20.39 14.21 -0.51
C TRP A 164 21.00 15.62 -0.43
N ASN A 165 20.87 16.42 -1.48
CA ASN A 165 21.36 17.80 -1.49
C ASN A 165 20.24 18.75 -1.05
N PRO A 166 20.36 19.45 0.10
CA PRO A 166 19.35 20.39 0.57
C PRO A 166 19.07 21.56 -0.38
N ASN A 167 20.01 21.85 -1.29
CA ASN A 167 19.88 22.92 -2.28
C ASN A 167 19.28 22.46 -3.61
N TYR A 168 19.15 21.15 -3.83
CA TYR A 168 18.49 20.64 -5.03
C TYR A 168 16.98 20.80 -4.89
N LYS A 169 16.35 21.47 -5.86
CA LYS A 169 14.91 21.75 -5.83
C LYS A 169 14.24 21.18 -7.06
N MET A 170 13.06 20.62 -6.86
CA MET A 170 12.23 20.06 -7.92
C MET A 170 10.98 20.91 -8.11
N PRO A 171 10.44 20.95 -9.34
CA PRO A 171 9.19 21.63 -9.61
C PRO A 171 8.04 20.95 -8.84
N GLN A 172 7.24 21.74 -8.12
CA GLN A 172 6.01 21.28 -7.49
C GLN A 172 4.92 22.35 -7.59
N VAL A 173 3.66 21.90 -7.64
CA VAL A 173 2.51 22.81 -7.52
C VAL A 173 2.14 22.91 -6.05
N VAL A 174 2.28 24.10 -5.47
CA VAL A 174 1.87 24.42 -4.10
C VAL A 174 0.78 25.48 -4.19
N ASP A 175 -0.40 25.18 -3.66
CA ASP A 175 -1.58 26.06 -3.70
C ASP A 175 -1.91 26.59 -5.11
N GLY A 176 -1.83 25.71 -6.11
CA GLY A 176 -2.11 26.05 -7.51
C GLY A 176 -1.02 26.87 -8.22
N ARG A 177 0.10 27.17 -7.56
CA ARG A 177 1.25 27.88 -8.15
C ARG A 177 2.42 26.92 -8.35
N ARG A 178 3.02 26.98 -9.54
CA ARG A 178 4.24 26.22 -9.85
C ARG A 178 5.43 26.88 -9.17
N GLY A 179 6.08 26.15 -8.27
CA GLY A 179 7.28 26.57 -7.55
C GLY A 179 8.36 25.49 -7.61
N TYR A 180 9.48 25.75 -6.91
CA TYR A 180 10.56 24.79 -6.74
C TYR A 180 10.83 24.61 -5.25
N ILE A 181 10.74 23.38 -4.76
CA ILE A 181 10.98 23.08 -3.36
C ILE A 181 12.05 21.98 -3.21
N PRO A 182 12.81 21.97 -2.11
CA PRO A 182 13.77 20.91 -1.84
C PRO A 182 13.05 19.59 -1.53
N MET A 183 13.79 18.48 -1.53
CA MET A 183 13.27 17.13 -1.20
C MET A 183 12.62 17.05 0.20
N GLY A 184 13.04 17.94 1.11
CA GLY A 184 12.66 17.88 2.53
C GLY A 184 13.55 16.91 3.30
N GLU A 185 13.18 16.63 4.54
CA GLU A 185 13.86 15.61 5.35
C GLU A 185 13.64 14.22 4.74
N ILE A 186 14.71 13.41 4.68
CA ILE A 186 14.62 12.00 4.31
C ILE A 186 14.40 11.20 5.59
N GLN A 187 13.24 10.54 5.67
CA GLN A 187 12.82 9.82 6.86
C GLN A 187 12.62 8.34 6.55
N VAL A 188 13.07 7.47 7.46
CA VAL A 188 12.75 6.04 7.45
C VAL A 188 11.50 5.76 8.30
N ARG A 189 10.63 4.88 7.84
CA ARG A 189 9.38 4.47 8.50
C ARG A 189 9.35 2.97 8.77
N PRO A 190 8.98 2.54 10.00
CA PRO A 190 8.70 1.13 10.26
C PRO A 190 7.48 0.66 9.47
N ILE A 191 7.36 -0.65 9.24
CA ILE A 191 6.36 -1.26 8.34
C ILE A 191 4.93 -0.81 8.70
N ASP A 192 4.57 -0.81 9.99
CA ASP A 192 3.24 -0.42 10.48
C ASP A 192 2.94 1.08 10.40
N LYS A 193 3.90 1.90 9.98
CA LYS A 193 3.78 3.36 9.80
C LYS A 193 3.96 3.81 8.36
N ARG A 194 4.09 2.88 7.41
CA ARG A 194 4.08 3.19 5.97
C ARG A 194 2.65 3.42 5.49
N GLU A 195 2.50 4.10 4.35
CA GLU A 195 1.18 4.30 3.74
C GLU A 195 0.46 2.97 3.50
N ASN A 196 -0.87 2.96 3.61
CA ASN A 196 -1.66 1.77 3.35
C ASN A 196 -2.23 1.85 1.93
N TYR A 197 -2.02 0.80 1.16
CA TYR A 197 -2.64 0.62 -0.16
C TYR A 197 -3.64 -0.53 -0.12
N ILE A 198 -4.61 -0.45 -1.02
CA ILE A 198 -5.58 -1.51 -1.29
C ILE A 198 -5.50 -1.89 -2.77
N LYS A 199 -5.39 -3.18 -3.03
CA LYS A 199 -5.30 -3.78 -4.37
C LYS A 199 -5.89 -5.19 -4.32
N ARG A 200 -6.13 -5.79 -5.48
CA ARG A 200 -6.47 -7.21 -5.58
C ARG A 200 -5.23 -8.06 -5.53
N CYS A 201 -5.27 -9.15 -4.78
CA CYS A 201 -4.25 -10.19 -4.85
C CYS A 201 -4.38 -10.94 -6.19
N ILE A 202 -3.38 -10.85 -7.05
CA ILE A 202 -3.38 -11.51 -8.35
C ILE A 202 -2.48 -12.73 -8.36
N GLY A 203 -1.30 -12.67 -7.72
CA GLY A 203 -0.36 -13.80 -7.65
C GLY A 203 -0.10 -14.23 -6.22
N LEU A 204 -0.13 -15.54 -5.98
CA LEU A 204 0.05 -16.16 -4.66
C LEU A 204 1.50 -16.69 -4.49
N PRO A 205 1.92 -16.99 -3.24
CA PRO A 205 3.25 -17.49 -2.97
C PRO A 205 3.56 -18.79 -3.70
N GLY A 206 4.65 -18.80 -4.47
CA GLY A 206 5.18 -19.96 -5.18
C GLY A 206 4.68 -20.12 -6.60
N GLU A 207 3.79 -19.24 -7.07
CA GLU A 207 3.29 -19.21 -8.45
C GLU A 207 4.20 -18.40 -9.36
N THR A 208 4.15 -18.68 -10.66
CA THR A 208 4.74 -17.84 -11.71
C THR A 208 3.65 -16.99 -12.35
N LEU A 209 3.79 -15.66 -12.26
CA LEU A 209 2.91 -14.69 -12.89
C LEU A 209 3.51 -14.17 -14.19
N GLU A 210 2.70 -14.11 -15.23
CA GLU A 210 3.00 -13.45 -16.49
C GLU A 210 1.79 -12.62 -16.93
N ILE A 211 2.04 -11.49 -17.60
CA ILE A 211 1.01 -10.71 -18.26
C ILE A 211 1.35 -10.69 -19.75
N VAL A 212 0.40 -11.10 -20.58
CA VAL A 212 0.53 -11.12 -22.04
C VAL A 212 -0.68 -10.42 -22.63
N ASP A 213 -0.44 -9.34 -23.37
CA ASP A 213 -1.49 -8.52 -23.97
C ASP A 213 -2.58 -8.05 -22.99
N ARG A 214 -2.15 -7.78 -21.74
CA ARG A 214 -2.94 -7.36 -20.55
C ARG A 214 -3.70 -8.48 -19.84
N GLU A 215 -3.67 -9.69 -20.38
CA GLU A 215 -4.23 -10.87 -19.75
C GLU A 215 -3.24 -11.49 -18.78
N VAL A 216 -3.74 -11.91 -17.62
CA VAL A 216 -2.89 -12.51 -16.58
C VAL A 216 -2.81 -14.01 -16.77
N TRP A 217 -1.61 -14.54 -16.66
CA TRP A 217 -1.29 -15.96 -16.71
C TRP A 217 -0.62 -16.36 -15.40
N ILE A 218 -1.09 -17.44 -14.81
CA ILE A 218 -0.55 -18.03 -13.58
C ILE A 218 -0.15 -19.46 -13.89
N ASP A 219 1.13 -19.79 -13.68
CA ASP A 219 1.71 -21.12 -13.97
C ASP A 219 1.39 -21.60 -15.40
N GLY A 220 1.47 -20.67 -16.37
CA GLY A 220 1.20 -20.93 -17.78
C GLY A 220 -0.28 -21.08 -18.14
N LYS A 221 -1.21 -20.78 -17.23
CA LYS A 221 -2.66 -20.78 -17.48
C LYS A 221 -3.22 -19.37 -17.40
N MET A 222 -3.91 -18.93 -18.45
CA MET A 222 -4.66 -17.69 -18.42
C MET A 222 -5.74 -17.75 -17.33
N ILE A 223 -5.86 -16.67 -16.56
CA ILE A 223 -6.92 -16.47 -15.58
C ILE A 223 -7.82 -15.34 -16.04
N ASP A 224 -9.13 -15.48 -15.79
CA ASP A 224 -10.08 -14.42 -16.11
C ASP A 224 -9.84 -13.22 -15.19
N ASN A 225 -9.79 -12.03 -15.79
CA ASN A 225 -9.77 -10.80 -15.03
C ASN A 225 -11.11 -10.64 -14.27
N PRO A 226 -11.10 -10.05 -13.06
CA PRO A 226 -12.34 -9.70 -12.38
C PRO A 226 -13.25 -8.84 -13.26
N GLU A 227 -14.57 -9.02 -13.19
CA GLU A 227 -15.55 -8.38 -14.08
C GLU A 227 -15.41 -6.85 -14.18
N LYS A 228 -15.06 -6.21 -13.06
CA LYS A 228 -14.94 -4.74 -12.95
C LYS A 228 -13.56 -4.19 -13.33
N THR A 229 -12.70 -5.02 -13.91
CA THR A 229 -11.36 -4.60 -14.36
C THR A 229 -11.47 -3.60 -15.50
N GLN A 230 -10.71 -2.51 -15.42
CA GLN A 230 -10.67 -1.46 -16.43
C GLN A 230 -9.29 -1.34 -17.06
N PHE A 231 -9.27 -0.99 -18.34
CA PHE A 231 -8.09 -0.61 -19.10
C PHE A 231 -8.32 0.76 -19.75
N LEU A 232 -7.23 1.41 -20.13
CA LEU A 232 -7.27 2.62 -20.97
C LEU A 232 -7.51 2.23 -22.44
N TYR A 233 -8.49 2.86 -23.06
CA TYR A 233 -8.80 2.73 -24.48
C TYR A 233 -8.63 4.07 -25.18
N ASP A 234 -8.10 4.04 -26.41
CA ASP A 234 -8.16 5.16 -27.33
C ASP A 234 -9.48 5.09 -28.11
N VAL A 235 -10.30 6.13 -27.96
CA VAL A 235 -11.61 6.27 -28.58
C VAL A 235 -11.53 7.36 -29.64
N TYR A 236 -11.70 6.98 -30.90
CA TYR A 236 -11.68 7.88 -32.04
C TYR A 236 -13.10 8.24 -32.44
N THR A 237 -13.34 9.54 -32.61
CA THR A 237 -14.69 10.09 -32.80
C THR A 237 -14.74 11.06 -33.97
N ASN A 238 -15.95 11.30 -34.49
CA ASN A 238 -16.22 12.34 -35.50
C ASN A 238 -16.94 13.57 -34.91
N GLY A 239 -17.05 13.64 -33.57
CA GLY A 239 -17.62 14.73 -32.80
C GLY A 239 -17.46 14.48 -31.31
N ALA A 240 -17.67 15.52 -30.49
CA ALA A 240 -17.44 15.43 -29.05
C ALA A 240 -18.26 14.33 -28.37
N LEU A 241 -17.63 13.61 -27.43
CA LEU A 241 -18.31 12.63 -26.59
C LEU A 241 -19.23 13.34 -25.58
N ASN A 242 -20.43 12.78 -25.38
CA ASN A 242 -21.35 13.27 -24.36
C ASN A 242 -20.94 12.73 -22.99
N THR A 243 -20.10 13.50 -22.28
CA THR A 243 -19.55 13.12 -20.97
C THR A 243 -20.64 12.91 -19.90
N ARG A 244 -21.75 13.68 -19.96
CA ARG A 244 -22.90 13.49 -19.06
C ARG A 244 -23.57 12.14 -19.28
N MET A 245 -23.69 11.71 -20.54
CA MET A 245 -24.24 10.40 -20.88
C MET A 245 -23.29 9.28 -20.42
N LEU A 246 -21.99 9.41 -20.67
CA LEU A 246 -20.99 8.43 -20.21
C LEU A 246 -21.00 8.26 -18.69
N LYS A 247 -21.09 9.36 -17.93
CA LYS A 247 -21.27 9.32 -16.47
C LYS A 247 -22.59 8.65 -16.09
N LYS A 248 -23.70 9.00 -16.72
CA LYS A 248 -25.02 8.47 -16.34
C LYS A 248 -25.18 6.98 -16.66
N GLN A 249 -24.64 6.52 -17.79
CA GLN A 249 -24.83 5.16 -18.29
C GLN A 249 -23.74 4.21 -17.79
N PHE A 250 -22.49 4.67 -17.74
CA PHE A 250 -21.33 3.83 -17.44
C PHE A 250 -20.56 4.27 -16.19
N ASP A 251 -20.99 5.34 -15.51
CA ASP A 251 -20.31 5.90 -14.35
C ASP A 251 -18.85 6.32 -14.65
N ILE A 252 -18.57 6.77 -15.88
CA ILE A 252 -17.25 7.32 -16.26
C ILE A 252 -17.24 8.80 -15.91
N ASN A 253 -16.35 9.25 -15.02
CA ASN A 253 -16.27 10.67 -14.66
C ASN A 253 -15.63 11.47 -15.81
N PRO A 254 -16.08 12.72 -16.03
CA PRO A 254 -15.42 13.62 -16.97
C PRO A 254 -13.93 13.84 -16.68
N ASP A 255 -13.52 13.78 -15.40
CA ASP A 255 -12.13 13.96 -14.99
C ASP A 255 -11.23 12.76 -15.35
N ASP A 256 -11.82 11.59 -15.56
CA ASP A 256 -11.12 10.35 -15.95
C ASP A 256 -11.08 10.17 -17.49
N LEU A 257 -11.56 11.17 -18.24
CA LEU A 257 -11.60 11.21 -19.69
C LEU A 257 -10.59 12.23 -20.21
N PHE A 258 -9.54 11.75 -20.87
CA PHE A 258 -8.50 12.61 -21.42
C PHE A 258 -8.76 12.90 -22.90
N GLU A 259 -9.16 14.12 -23.22
CA GLU A 259 -9.27 14.58 -24.59
C GLU A 259 -7.87 14.86 -25.17
N LEU A 260 -7.37 13.93 -26.00
CA LEU A 260 -6.05 14.04 -26.62
C LEU A 260 -6.08 14.93 -27.85
N LYS A 261 -7.15 14.82 -28.63
CA LYS A 261 -7.44 15.68 -29.77
C LYS A 261 -8.90 16.10 -29.71
N LYS A 262 -9.12 17.41 -29.65
CA LYS A 262 -10.44 18.01 -29.42
C LYS A 262 -11.51 17.45 -30.35
N GLY A 263 -12.51 16.77 -29.79
CA GLY A 263 -13.63 16.19 -30.52
C GLY A 263 -13.30 14.97 -31.40
N GLU A 264 -12.05 14.52 -31.43
CA GLU A 264 -11.56 13.51 -32.37
C GLU A 264 -10.93 12.29 -31.70
N GLN A 265 -10.27 12.48 -30.55
CA GLN A 265 -9.58 11.39 -29.85
C GLN A 265 -9.63 11.59 -28.35
N TYR A 266 -10.06 10.55 -27.66
CA TYR A 266 -10.12 10.48 -26.21
C TYR A 266 -9.37 9.25 -25.70
N ALA A 267 -8.70 9.36 -24.55
CA ALA A 267 -8.26 8.21 -23.78
C ALA A 267 -9.17 8.07 -22.56
N VAL A 268 -9.80 6.90 -22.42
CA VAL A 268 -10.85 6.67 -21.42
C VAL A 268 -10.63 5.32 -20.73
N PHE A 269 -10.69 5.31 -19.40
CA PHE A 269 -10.66 4.07 -18.63
C PHE A 269 -12.02 3.39 -18.64
N MET A 270 -12.07 2.15 -19.11
CA MET A 270 -13.30 1.38 -19.19
C MET A 270 -13.02 -0.12 -19.15
N SER A 271 -14.02 -0.90 -18.76
CA SER A 271 -14.03 -2.35 -18.91
C SER A 271 -14.29 -2.75 -20.37
N SER A 272 -14.02 -4.00 -20.72
CA SER A 272 -14.13 -4.48 -22.11
C SER A 272 -15.56 -4.49 -22.66
N ASP A 273 -16.54 -4.76 -21.81
CA ASP A 273 -17.98 -4.67 -22.09
C ASP A 273 -18.41 -3.21 -22.37
N VAL A 274 -18.00 -2.27 -21.52
CA VAL A 274 -18.29 -0.84 -21.72
C VAL A 274 -17.62 -0.33 -23.00
N ALA A 275 -16.40 -0.77 -23.31
CA ALA A 275 -15.74 -0.45 -24.57
C ALA A 275 -16.52 -0.95 -25.79
N ALA A 276 -17.10 -2.14 -25.71
CA ALA A 276 -17.93 -2.70 -26.76
C ALA A 276 -19.22 -1.90 -26.95
N GLU A 277 -19.83 -1.39 -25.87
CA GLU A 277 -21.01 -0.51 -25.94
C GLU A 277 -20.68 0.88 -26.51
N VAL A 278 -19.61 1.52 -26.02
CA VAL A 278 -19.17 2.84 -26.51
C VAL A 278 -18.87 2.80 -28.01
N LYS A 279 -18.33 1.69 -28.52
CA LYS A 279 -18.09 1.47 -29.95
C LYS A 279 -19.36 1.54 -30.80
N GLN A 280 -20.55 1.32 -30.22
CA GLN A 280 -21.84 1.40 -30.95
C GLN A 280 -22.39 2.81 -31.08
N PHE A 281 -21.76 3.81 -30.45
CA PHE A 281 -22.24 5.19 -30.54
C PHE A 281 -22.07 5.76 -31.94
N SER A 282 -23.07 6.49 -32.42
CA SER A 282 -23.10 7.02 -33.79
C SER A 282 -21.95 7.99 -34.12
N ASN A 283 -21.36 8.61 -33.10
CA ASN A 283 -20.23 9.53 -33.23
C ASN A 283 -18.87 8.90 -32.88
N VAL A 284 -18.82 7.59 -32.62
CA VAL A 284 -17.59 6.83 -32.36
C VAL A 284 -17.23 6.04 -33.61
N ASN A 285 -16.03 6.28 -34.14
CA ASN A 285 -15.52 5.59 -35.31
C ASN A 285 -14.80 4.29 -34.92
N GLU A 286 -14.00 4.35 -33.85
CA GLU A 286 -13.16 3.24 -33.41
C GLU A 286 -12.88 3.31 -31.90
N VAL A 287 -12.74 2.13 -31.29
CA VAL A 287 -12.29 1.98 -29.90
C VAL A 287 -11.17 0.96 -29.90
N ILE A 288 -9.96 1.40 -29.56
CA ILE A 288 -8.75 0.59 -29.57
C ILE A 288 -8.26 0.42 -28.12
N PRO A 289 -8.11 -0.82 -27.64
CA PRO A 289 -7.43 -1.06 -26.37
C PRO A 289 -5.97 -0.60 -26.43
N ARG A 290 -5.53 0.23 -25.49
CA ARG A 290 -4.08 0.46 -25.33
C ARG A 290 -3.42 -0.82 -24.88
N ASN A 291 -2.28 -1.11 -25.49
CA ASN A 291 -1.44 -2.24 -25.15
C ASN A 291 0.00 -1.86 -25.50
N GLU A 292 0.80 -1.55 -24.48
CA GLU A 292 2.21 -1.27 -24.64
C GLU A 292 2.97 -2.58 -24.86
N LYS A 293 3.37 -2.83 -26.11
CA LYS A 293 4.21 -3.98 -26.47
C LYS A 293 5.57 -3.91 -25.76
N LYS A 294 6.12 -5.08 -25.41
CA LYS A 294 7.54 -5.21 -25.04
C LYS A 294 8.35 -4.59 -26.17
N ARG A 295 9.23 -3.64 -25.84
CA ARG A 295 10.16 -3.07 -26.83
C ARG A 295 11.43 -3.92 -26.86
N GLU A 296 12.24 -3.77 -27.90
CA GLU A 296 13.61 -4.26 -27.81
C GLU A 296 14.28 -3.61 -26.59
N ALA A 297 14.89 -4.42 -25.73
CA ALA A 297 15.68 -3.92 -24.62
C ALA A 297 16.77 -2.98 -25.20
N ASN A 298 17.00 -1.83 -24.56
CA ASN A 298 18.12 -0.93 -24.83
C ASN A 298 18.03 0.09 -26.00
N ILE A 299 16.86 0.47 -26.51
CA ILE A 299 16.83 1.52 -27.57
C ILE A 299 17.37 2.89 -27.07
N ASP A 300 17.37 3.17 -25.76
CA ASP A 300 17.83 4.46 -25.21
C ASP A 300 18.62 4.38 -23.89
N GLY A 301 18.90 3.17 -23.38
CA GLY A 301 19.57 2.97 -22.09
C GLY A 301 18.81 3.50 -20.87
N LYS A 302 17.53 3.87 -21.02
CA LYS A 302 16.72 4.38 -19.91
C LYS A 302 16.04 3.24 -19.15
N VAL A 303 16.23 3.24 -17.84
CA VAL A 303 15.49 2.37 -16.93
C VAL A 303 14.01 2.77 -16.95
N ARG A 304 13.15 1.81 -17.26
CA ARG A 304 11.70 2.01 -17.20
C ARG A 304 11.21 1.94 -15.76
N PRO A 305 10.15 2.68 -15.40
CA PRO A 305 9.51 2.58 -14.09
C PRO A 305 8.62 1.32 -14.01
N ILE A 306 9.15 0.17 -14.41
CA ILE A 306 8.49 -1.13 -14.34
C ILE A 306 9.45 -2.04 -13.60
N PHE A 307 8.96 -2.72 -12.56
CA PHE A 307 9.76 -3.66 -11.78
C PHE A 307 10.41 -4.70 -12.72
N PRO A 308 11.71 -5.04 -12.54
CA PRO A 308 12.60 -4.66 -11.43
C PRO A 308 13.28 -3.28 -11.55
N ASN A 309 12.92 -2.45 -12.53
CA ASN A 309 13.61 -1.20 -12.85
C ASN A 309 15.08 -1.45 -13.24
N HIS A 310 15.31 -2.44 -14.10
CA HIS A 310 16.64 -2.84 -14.58
C HIS A 310 16.66 -2.91 -16.12
N PRO A 311 17.72 -2.44 -16.81
CA PRO A 311 17.77 -2.34 -18.27
C PRO A 311 17.63 -3.68 -19.02
N ASP A 312 17.98 -4.79 -18.37
CA ASP A 312 17.87 -6.13 -18.96
C ASP A 312 16.41 -6.61 -19.10
N TYR A 313 15.47 -5.90 -18.48
CA TYR A 313 14.06 -6.23 -18.49
C TYR A 313 13.28 -5.26 -19.37
N ASN A 314 12.67 -5.78 -20.45
CA ASN A 314 11.86 -5.01 -21.39
C ASN A 314 10.35 -5.06 -21.10
N TRP A 315 10.00 -5.37 -19.85
CA TRP A 315 8.61 -5.51 -19.41
C TRP A 315 7.87 -4.17 -19.47
N THR A 316 6.56 -4.27 -19.69
CA THR A 316 5.61 -3.15 -19.63
C THR A 316 4.49 -3.51 -18.67
N ALA A 317 3.62 -2.55 -18.35
CA ALA A 317 2.44 -2.82 -17.52
C ALA A 317 1.44 -3.80 -18.16
N ASP A 318 1.54 -3.99 -19.48
CA ASP A 318 0.64 -4.78 -20.33
C ASP A 318 1.26 -6.09 -20.80
N ASN A 319 2.59 -6.19 -20.70
CA ASN A 319 3.37 -7.34 -21.07
C ASN A 319 4.52 -7.51 -20.06
N PHE A 320 4.28 -8.27 -18.99
CA PHE A 320 5.11 -8.35 -17.79
C PHE A 320 5.50 -9.80 -17.50
N GLY A 321 6.69 -10.02 -16.96
CA GLY A 321 7.13 -11.36 -16.59
C GLY A 321 7.63 -12.20 -17.79
N PRO A 322 7.80 -13.51 -17.57
CA PRO A 322 7.37 -14.26 -16.38
C PRO A 322 8.12 -13.89 -15.09
N LEU A 323 7.44 -13.95 -13.95
CA LEU A 323 7.97 -13.65 -12.62
C LEU A 323 7.53 -14.73 -11.62
N TRP A 324 8.48 -15.49 -11.06
CA TRP A 324 8.18 -16.40 -9.95
C TRP A 324 8.08 -15.64 -8.63
N ILE A 325 6.96 -15.83 -7.92
CA ILE A 325 6.62 -15.14 -6.68
C ILE A 325 7.15 -15.95 -5.50
N PRO A 326 8.00 -15.36 -4.63
CA PRO A 326 8.63 -16.13 -3.57
C PRO A 326 7.65 -16.70 -2.53
N LYS A 327 8.03 -17.86 -1.98
CA LYS A 327 7.28 -18.60 -0.97
C LYS A 327 8.20 -19.02 0.17
N ALA A 328 7.70 -18.96 1.39
CA ALA A 328 8.45 -19.35 2.57
C ALA A 328 8.99 -20.79 2.45
N GLY A 329 10.26 -20.97 2.77
CA GLY A 329 10.97 -22.26 2.71
C GLY A 329 11.29 -22.77 1.30
N LYS A 330 11.07 -21.96 0.25
CA LYS A 330 11.48 -22.31 -1.11
C LYS A 330 12.79 -21.64 -1.47
N THR A 331 13.63 -22.37 -2.20
CA THR A 331 14.96 -21.94 -2.63
C THR A 331 14.95 -21.60 -4.11
N VAL A 332 15.61 -20.50 -4.48
CA VAL A 332 15.95 -20.16 -5.86
C VAL A 332 17.45 -20.17 -6.02
N ASP A 333 17.92 -20.51 -7.22
CA ASP A 333 19.29 -20.24 -7.61
C ASP A 333 19.40 -18.76 -8.01
N LEU A 334 20.52 -18.13 -7.67
CA LEU A 334 20.76 -16.70 -7.90
C LEU A 334 21.88 -16.50 -8.91
N ASP A 335 21.65 -15.57 -9.81
CA ASP A 335 22.62 -15.08 -10.79
C ASP A 335 22.46 -13.56 -10.99
N GLU A 336 23.35 -12.96 -11.77
CA GLU A 336 23.31 -11.51 -12.03
C GLU A 336 22.03 -11.06 -12.76
N TYR A 337 21.37 -11.95 -13.49
CA TYR A 337 20.17 -11.62 -14.26
C TYR A 337 18.93 -11.61 -13.38
N ASN A 338 18.77 -12.58 -12.49
CA ASN A 338 17.58 -12.71 -11.64
C ASN A 338 17.72 -11.97 -10.29
N LEU A 339 18.94 -11.61 -9.88
CA LEU A 339 19.16 -10.88 -8.63
C LEU A 339 18.35 -9.58 -8.55
N PRO A 340 18.23 -8.75 -9.60
CA PRO A 340 17.35 -7.56 -9.57
C PRO A 340 15.88 -7.85 -9.25
N LEU A 341 15.39 -9.07 -9.52
CA LEU A 341 14.03 -9.48 -9.15
C LEU A 341 13.91 -9.75 -7.64
N TYR A 342 14.98 -10.22 -7.00
CA TYR A 342 14.93 -10.73 -5.63
C TYR A 342 15.73 -9.90 -4.62
N GLU A 343 16.53 -8.93 -5.06
CA GLU A 343 17.41 -8.12 -4.21
C GLU A 343 16.65 -7.46 -3.06
N ARG A 344 15.44 -6.97 -3.33
CA ARG A 344 14.64 -6.27 -2.33
C ARG A 344 14.03 -7.22 -1.31
N ALA A 345 13.63 -8.41 -1.76
CA ALA A 345 13.14 -9.47 -0.88
C ALA A 345 14.24 -9.96 0.06
N ILE A 346 15.41 -10.30 -0.50
CA ILE A 346 16.56 -10.80 0.25
C ILE A 346 17.09 -9.74 1.22
N GLY A 347 17.36 -8.53 0.70
CA GLY A 347 18.03 -7.48 1.46
C GLY A 347 17.09 -6.71 2.40
N TYR A 348 16.07 -6.05 1.83
CA TYR A 348 15.25 -5.11 2.58
C TYR A 348 14.10 -5.76 3.35
N TYR A 349 13.48 -6.80 2.82
CA TYR A 349 12.31 -7.43 3.43
C TYR A 349 12.69 -8.53 4.44
N GLU A 350 13.73 -9.32 4.15
CA GLU A 350 14.22 -10.37 5.05
C GLU A 350 15.47 -9.95 5.84
N GLY A 351 15.99 -8.74 5.59
CA GLY A 351 16.99 -8.11 6.45
C GLY A 351 18.41 -8.66 6.30
N ASN A 352 18.73 -9.27 5.15
CA ASN A 352 20.07 -9.76 4.88
C ASN A 352 20.98 -8.66 4.33
N ASP A 353 22.28 -8.77 4.60
CA ASP A 353 23.30 -7.97 3.93
C ASP A 353 23.60 -8.59 2.56
N LEU A 354 23.18 -7.92 1.49
CA LEU A 354 23.31 -8.39 0.12
C LEU A 354 24.31 -7.53 -0.65
N GLU A 355 25.38 -8.15 -1.14
CA GLU A 355 26.43 -7.46 -1.91
C GLU A 355 26.76 -8.20 -3.22
N LEU A 356 26.86 -7.45 -4.32
CA LEU A 356 27.42 -7.94 -5.59
C LEU A 356 28.86 -7.42 -5.73
N ARG A 357 29.85 -8.32 -5.69
CA ARG A 357 31.28 -7.97 -5.80
C ARG A 357 31.95 -8.86 -6.83
N ASN A 358 32.52 -8.25 -7.88
CA ASN A 358 33.21 -8.96 -8.96
C ASN A 358 32.38 -10.09 -9.61
N GLY A 359 31.09 -9.85 -9.85
CA GLY A 359 30.17 -10.84 -10.44
C GLY A 359 29.75 -11.97 -9.50
N LYS A 360 30.12 -11.90 -8.21
CA LYS A 360 29.74 -12.86 -7.18
C LYS A 360 28.77 -12.24 -6.20
N ILE A 361 27.76 -13.02 -5.81
CA ILE A 361 26.73 -12.62 -4.87
C ILE A 361 27.16 -13.05 -3.47
N TYR A 362 27.10 -12.13 -2.52
CA TYR A 362 27.37 -12.38 -1.11
C TYR A 362 26.13 -12.07 -0.29
N ILE A 363 25.75 -12.99 0.59
CA ILE A 363 24.63 -12.84 1.52
C ILE A 363 25.20 -13.02 2.93
N ASN A 364 25.08 -11.98 3.77
CA ASN A 364 25.65 -11.93 5.11
C ASN A 364 27.16 -12.23 5.14
N GLY A 365 27.87 -11.74 4.13
CA GLY A 365 29.31 -11.91 3.96
C GLY A 365 29.76 -13.22 3.30
N GLU A 366 28.85 -14.18 3.09
CA GLU A 366 29.16 -15.48 2.49
C GLU A 366 28.78 -15.53 1.00
N GLU A 367 29.71 -16.02 0.16
CA GLU A 367 29.44 -16.22 -1.27
C GLU A 367 28.30 -17.22 -1.44
N SER A 368 27.24 -16.79 -2.11
CA SER A 368 25.98 -17.53 -2.21
C SER A 368 25.49 -17.53 -3.65
N THR A 369 25.17 -18.71 -4.18
CA THR A 369 24.54 -18.87 -5.51
C THR A 369 23.07 -19.25 -5.42
N ARG A 370 22.49 -19.17 -4.21
CA ARG A 370 21.12 -19.57 -3.94
C ARG A 370 20.59 -18.87 -2.71
N TYR A 371 19.27 -18.76 -2.60
CA TYR A 371 18.63 -18.17 -1.45
C TYR A 371 17.31 -18.87 -1.13
N THR A 372 17.03 -19.06 0.16
CA THR A 372 15.77 -19.65 0.66
C THR A 372 14.96 -18.57 1.35
N PHE A 373 13.76 -18.30 0.85
CA PHE A 373 12.92 -17.23 1.37
C PHE A 373 12.32 -17.58 2.74
N GLU A 374 12.31 -16.62 3.64
CA GLU A 374 11.82 -16.77 5.01
C GLU A 374 10.31 -16.51 5.14
N GLN A 375 9.71 -15.80 4.18
CA GLN A 375 8.29 -15.48 4.20
C GLN A 375 7.62 -15.63 2.83
N ASP A 376 6.29 -15.58 2.87
CA ASP A 376 5.44 -15.58 1.70
C ASP A 376 5.35 -14.18 1.07
N TYR A 377 5.23 -14.14 -0.25
CA TYR A 377 5.10 -12.93 -1.03
C TYR A 377 3.89 -13.00 -1.96
N TYR A 378 3.36 -11.82 -2.28
CA TYR A 378 2.17 -11.68 -3.09
C TYR A 378 2.40 -10.67 -4.21
N PHE A 379 1.66 -10.84 -5.31
CA PHE A 379 1.61 -9.87 -6.40
C PHE A 379 0.24 -9.20 -6.41
N MET A 380 0.20 -7.89 -6.21
CA MET A 380 -1.02 -7.12 -6.04
C MET A 380 -1.25 -6.19 -7.23
N MET A 381 -2.47 -6.13 -7.78
CA MET A 381 -2.82 -5.23 -8.90
C MET A 381 -4.11 -4.46 -8.64
N GLY A 382 -4.20 -3.26 -9.20
CA GLY A 382 -5.44 -2.49 -9.17
C GLY A 382 -6.45 -2.99 -10.19
N ASP A 383 -7.74 -2.76 -9.94
CA ASP A 383 -8.78 -3.06 -10.91
C ASP A 383 -8.73 -2.10 -12.11
N ASN A 384 -8.34 -0.84 -11.89
CA ASN A 384 -8.06 0.09 -12.98
C ASN A 384 -6.59 -0.05 -13.43
N ARG A 385 -6.35 -1.00 -14.34
CA ARG A 385 -5.02 -1.54 -14.69
C ARG A 385 -4.07 -0.51 -15.29
N HIS A 386 -4.56 0.52 -15.96
CA HIS A 386 -3.70 1.60 -16.49
C HIS A 386 -3.68 2.85 -15.59
N ASN A 387 -4.44 2.86 -14.48
CA ASN A 387 -4.49 3.94 -13.50
C ASN A 387 -4.17 3.46 -12.07
N SER A 388 -3.25 2.50 -11.97
CA SER A 388 -2.90 1.86 -10.71
C SER A 388 -1.40 1.77 -10.59
N ALA A 389 -0.85 2.45 -9.59
CA ALA A 389 0.45 2.09 -9.07
C ALA A 389 0.26 0.80 -8.26
N ASP A 390 0.91 -0.28 -8.67
CA ASP A 390 0.80 -1.62 -8.10
C ASP A 390 2.07 -2.47 -8.27
N SER A 391 2.02 -3.77 -8.00
CA SER A 391 3.20 -4.65 -8.01
C SER A 391 3.96 -4.69 -9.36
N ARG A 392 3.36 -4.25 -10.46
CA ARG A 392 4.08 -4.07 -11.73
C ARG A 392 5.17 -3.00 -11.66
N PHE A 393 5.09 -2.08 -10.70
CA PHE A 393 5.98 -0.94 -10.56
C PHE A 393 7.01 -1.12 -9.42
N TRP A 394 6.59 -1.74 -8.31
CA TRP A 394 7.44 -1.93 -7.11
C TRP A 394 7.76 -3.39 -6.77
N GLY A 395 7.16 -4.36 -7.47
CA GLY A 395 7.37 -5.77 -7.21
C GLY A 395 6.51 -6.32 -6.08
N PHE A 396 7.09 -7.22 -5.29
CA PHE A 396 6.35 -8.05 -4.34
C PHE A 396 5.80 -7.29 -3.14
N VAL A 397 4.70 -7.82 -2.59
CA VAL A 397 4.16 -7.44 -1.27
C VAL A 397 4.47 -8.58 -0.29
N PRO A 398 5.34 -8.38 0.70
CA PRO A 398 5.67 -9.43 1.67
C PRO A 398 4.53 -9.66 2.68
N ASN A 399 4.47 -10.86 3.26
CA ASN A 399 3.40 -11.26 4.18
C ASN A 399 3.29 -10.37 5.45
N ASP A 400 4.40 -9.84 5.95
CA ASP A 400 4.42 -8.91 7.09
C ASP A 400 3.85 -7.51 6.78
N HIS A 401 3.69 -7.17 5.50
CA HIS A 401 3.05 -5.93 5.04
C HIS A 401 1.52 -6.05 4.97
N ILE A 402 0.97 -7.28 4.93
CA ILE A 402 -0.48 -7.49 4.83
C ILE A 402 -1.18 -6.98 6.10
N VAL A 403 -2.16 -6.09 5.95
CA VAL A 403 -2.92 -5.53 7.07
C VAL A 403 -4.22 -6.31 7.30
N GLY A 404 -4.97 -6.58 6.23
CA GLY A 404 -6.26 -7.28 6.32
C GLY A 404 -7.04 -7.26 5.01
N LYS A 405 -8.25 -7.84 5.04
CA LYS A 405 -9.18 -7.90 3.91
C LYS A 405 -10.19 -6.76 3.99
N ALA A 406 -10.37 -6.00 2.92
CA ALA A 406 -11.49 -5.06 2.83
C ALA A 406 -12.78 -5.86 2.63
N VAL A 407 -13.77 -5.64 3.50
CA VAL A 407 -14.97 -6.49 3.54
C VAL A 407 -16.28 -5.72 3.38
N PHE A 408 -16.30 -4.43 3.74
CA PHE A 408 -17.55 -3.70 3.88
C PHE A 408 -17.38 -2.20 3.65
N ILE A 409 -18.29 -1.61 2.91
CA ILE A 409 -18.39 -0.17 2.66
C ILE A 409 -19.41 0.41 3.65
N TRP A 410 -18.96 1.15 4.66
CA TRP A 410 -19.88 1.71 5.66
C TRP A 410 -20.40 3.10 5.30
N TYR A 411 -19.67 3.84 4.45
CA TYR A 411 -20.11 5.12 3.90
C TYR A 411 -19.51 5.33 2.51
N SER A 412 -20.19 6.07 1.65
CA SER A 412 -19.70 6.41 0.32
C SER A 412 -20.21 7.78 -0.11
N ARG A 413 -19.30 8.62 -0.60
CA ARG A 413 -19.62 9.96 -1.07
C ARG A 413 -18.91 10.25 -2.38
N ASP A 414 -19.69 10.68 -3.35
CA ASP A 414 -19.21 11.30 -4.58
C ASP A 414 -18.80 12.76 -4.32
N PRO A 415 -17.63 13.20 -4.82
CA PRO A 415 -17.19 14.59 -4.69
C PRO A 415 -18.18 15.61 -5.29
N TYR A 416 -18.92 15.22 -6.33
CA TYR A 416 -19.82 16.09 -7.10
C TYR A 416 -21.30 15.86 -6.77
N GLU A 417 -21.70 14.60 -6.61
CA GLU A 417 -23.11 14.22 -6.44
C GLU A 417 -23.53 13.95 -4.98
N GLY A 418 -22.57 13.98 -4.05
CA GLY A 418 -22.84 13.75 -2.63
C GLY A 418 -22.97 12.25 -2.28
N THR A 419 -23.82 11.91 -1.31
CA THR A 419 -23.87 10.55 -0.74
C THR A 419 -24.35 9.50 -1.75
N ARG A 420 -23.56 8.43 -1.95
CA ARG A 420 -23.92 7.28 -2.80
C ARG A 420 -24.73 6.25 -2.01
N TRP A 421 -26.03 6.52 -1.81
CA TRP A 421 -26.91 5.71 -0.95
C TRP A 421 -26.92 4.21 -1.26
N LYS A 422 -26.81 3.82 -2.55
CA LYS A 422 -26.80 2.41 -2.97
C LYS A 422 -25.56 1.63 -2.51
N ARG A 423 -24.48 2.31 -2.12
CA ARG A 423 -23.21 1.70 -1.69
C ARG A 423 -23.07 1.63 -0.17
N ILE A 424 -23.88 2.36 0.59
CA ILE A 424 -23.79 2.34 2.04
C ILE A 424 -24.21 0.95 2.54
N PHE A 425 -23.39 0.37 3.41
CA PHE A 425 -23.55 -0.96 3.99
C PHE A 425 -23.53 -2.11 2.97
N SER A 426 -22.82 -1.93 1.86
CA SER A 426 -22.57 -2.98 0.88
C SER A 426 -21.26 -3.74 1.19
N LEU A 427 -21.19 -4.99 0.77
CA LEU A 427 -19.95 -5.77 0.82
C LEU A 427 -18.98 -5.26 -0.26
N VAL A 428 -17.68 -5.47 -0.02
CA VAL A 428 -16.67 -5.27 -1.05
C VAL A 428 -16.62 -6.54 -1.90
N ASP A 429 -16.81 -6.37 -3.20
CA ASP A 429 -16.75 -7.43 -4.22
C ASP A 429 -15.32 -7.85 -4.59
#